data_AF-A0AA42BMQ2-F1
#
_entry.id   AF-A0AA42BMQ2-F1
#
_cell.length_a   1.000
_cell.length_b   1.000
_cell.length_c   1.000
_cell.angle_alpha   90.00
_cell.angle_beta   90.00
_cell.angle_gamma   90.00
#
_symmetry.space_group_name_H-M   'P 1'
#
loop_
_entity.id
_entity.type
_entity.pdbx_description
1 polymer ?
#
loop_
_entity_poly.entity_id
_entity_poly.type
_entity_poly.pdbx_seq_one_letter_code
_entity_poly.pdbx_strand_id
1 'polypeptide(L)' 'FAWLVYGSQAREDQTMGSDQDNGLLLAKAPTKAQADYFSKMSEYVCNGLAKCGIKLCDGNIMASNPALRLSLDEA' A
#
# COMPACT_ATOMS: atom_id res chain seq x y z
N PHE A 1 10.04 0.07 -7.74
CA PHE A 1 9.15 0.53 -6.65
C PHE A 1 9.47 -0.30 -5.44
N ALA A 2 9.23 0.22 -4.23
CA ALA A 2 9.26 -0.55 -3.00
C ALA A 2 7.87 -0.54 -2.39
N TRP A 3 7.38 -1.72 -2.00
CA TRP A 3 6.19 -1.86 -1.17
C TRP A 3 6.60 -1.68 0.27
N LEU A 4 6.14 -0.60 0.88
CA LEU A 4 6.40 -0.28 2.27
C LEU A 4 5.31 -0.89 3.13
N VAL A 5 5.69 -1.42 4.27
CA VAL A 5 4.77 -1.92 5.29
C VAL A 5 5.01 -1.13 6.57
N TYR A 6 3.95 -0.88 7.31
CA TYR A 6 4.00 -0.17 8.60
C TYR A 6 3.35 -1.03 9.69
N GLY A 7 3.15 -0.42 10.85
CA GLY A 7 2.34 -1.01 11.92
C GLY A 7 2.85 -2.38 12.36
N SER A 8 1.91 -3.32 12.53
CA SER A 8 2.24 -4.68 12.99
C SER A 8 3.01 -5.50 11.96
N GLN A 9 2.81 -5.23 10.67
CA GLN A 9 3.56 -5.91 9.60
C GLN A 9 5.03 -5.49 9.60
N ALA A 10 5.34 -4.22 9.89
CA ALA A 10 6.72 -3.75 10.00
C ALA A 10 7.44 -4.24 11.26
N ARG A 11 6.70 -4.51 12.34
CA ARG A 11 7.23 -5.02 13.62
C ARG A 11 7.24 -6.55 13.70
N GLU A 12 6.82 -7.22 12.62
CA GLU A 12 6.73 -8.68 12.55
C GLU A 12 5.84 -9.30 13.65
N ASP A 13 4.82 -8.58 14.13
CA ASP A 13 3.94 -8.98 15.24
C ASP A 13 2.45 -9.04 14.85
N GLN A 14 2.17 -9.41 13.61
CA GLN A 14 0.81 -9.52 13.09
C GLN A 14 0.02 -10.62 13.82
N THR A 15 -1.25 -10.34 14.09
CA THR A 15 -2.21 -11.29 14.68
C THR A 15 -3.43 -11.45 13.78
N MET A 16 -4.35 -12.36 14.10
CA MET A 16 -5.61 -12.50 13.34
C MET A 16 -6.47 -11.23 13.34
N GLY A 17 -6.22 -10.30 14.29
CA GLY A 17 -6.94 -9.03 14.39
C GLY A 17 -6.33 -7.91 13.54
N SER A 18 -5.11 -8.08 13.03
CA SER A 18 -4.36 -7.05 12.32
C SER A 18 -5.05 -6.61 11.03
N ASP A 19 -4.92 -5.32 10.75
CA ASP A 19 -5.28 -4.67 9.49
C ASP A 19 -4.05 -4.49 8.59
N GLN A 20 -4.25 -3.82 7.45
CA GLN A 20 -3.24 -3.54 6.45
C GLN A 20 -2.70 -2.12 6.61
N ASP A 21 -1.41 -1.97 6.95
CA ASP A 21 -0.72 -0.69 6.87
C ASP A 21 0.40 -0.76 5.83
N ASN A 22 0.22 -0.11 4.67
CA ASN A 22 1.20 -0.16 3.59
C ASN A 22 1.21 1.09 2.69
N GLY A 23 2.28 1.23 1.92
CA GLY A 23 2.48 2.32 0.97
C GLY A 23 3.37 1.89 -0.19
N LEU A 24 3.52 2.76 -1.19
CA LEU A 24 4.35 2.52 -2.36
C LEU A 24 5.35 3.65 -2.55
N LEU A 25 6.64 3.32 -2.54
CA LEU A 25 7.71 4.25 -2.86
C LEU A 25 8.20 4.03 -4.29
N LEU A 26 8.13 5.07 -5.11
CA LEU A 26 8.58 5.06 -6.50
C LEU A 26 9.96 5.71 -6.60
N ALA A 27 10.84 5.16 -7.44
CA ALA A 27 12.19 5.71 -7.60
C ALA A 27 12.23 7.12 -8.23
N LYS A 28 11.15 7.53 -8.89
CA LYS A 28 10.96 8.82 -9.56
C LYS A 28 9.48 9.06 -9.81
N ALA A 29 9.10 10.30 -10.09
CA ALA A 29 7.73 10.65 -10.46
C ALA A 29 7.23 9.77 -11.63
N PRO A 30 6.06 9.11 -11.50
CA PRO A 30 5.56 8.22 -12.54
C PRO A 30 4.98 9.01 -13.73
N THR A 31 5.08 8.45 -14.93
CA THR A 31 4.23 8.88 -16.04
C THR A 31 2.77 8.51 -15.75
N LYS A 32 1.81 9.10 -16.49
CA LYS A 32 0.38 8.77 -16.33
C LYS A 32 0.10 7.26 -16.45
N ALA A 33 0.67 6.60 -17.44
CA ALA A 33 0.50 5.15 -17.62
C ALA A 33 1.09 4.33 -16.46
N GLN A 34 2.21 4.78 -15.89
CA GLN A 34 2.82 4.15 -14.71
C GLN A 34 1.97 4.38 -13.45
N ALA A 35 1.44 5.60 -13.27
CA ALA A 35 0.54 5.93 -12.16
C ALA A 35 -0.74 5.06 -12.21
N ASP A 36 -1.34 4.92 -13.40
CA ASP A 36 -2.52 4.06 -13.61
C ASP A 36 -2.20 2.59 -13.33
N TYR A 37 -1.03 2.11 -13.73
CA TYR A 37 -0.56 0.76 -13.43
C TYR A 37 -0.43 0.55 -11.91
N PHE A 38 0.24 1.46 -11.21
CA PHE A 38 0.44 1.35 -9.76
C PHE A 38 -0.87 1.50 -8.98
N SER A 39 -1.83 2.28 -9.46
CA SER A 39 -3.17 2.33 -8.84
C SER A 39 -3.84 0.97 -8.90
N LYS A 40 -3.92 0.37 -10.10
CA LYS A 40 -4.56 -0.94 -10.30
C LYS A 40 -3.85 -2.05 -9.53
N MET A 41 -2.51 -2.01 -9.49
CA MET A 41 -1.71 -2.96 -8.72
C MET A 41 -2.01 -2.86 -7.22
N SER A 42 -1.97 -1.65 -6.66
CA SER A 42 -2.25 -1.44 -5.24
C SER A 42 -3.69 -1.81 -4.86
N GLU A 43 -4.67 -1.46 -5.70
CA GLU A 43 -6.06 -1.87 -5.52
C GLU A 43 -6.21 -3.40 -5.56
N TYR A 44 -5.56 -4.07 -6.50
CA TYR A 44 -5.57 -5.52 -6.61
C TYR A 44 -4.99 -6.18 -5.36
N VAL A 45 -3.84 -5.70 -4.86
CA VAL A 45 -3.20 -6.24 -3.66
C VAL A 45 -4.07 -6.01 -2.42
N CYS A 46 -4.49 -4.78 -2.14
CA CYS A 46 -5.25 -4.47 -0.91
C CYS A 46 -6.59 -5.22 -0.87
N ASN A 47 -7.31 -5.26 -1.99
CA ASN A 47 -8.58 -5.99 -2.09
C ASN A 47 -8.36 -7.51 -2.10
N GLY A 48 -7.25 -8.00 -2.64
CA GLY A 48 -6.87 -9.41 -2.59
C GLY A 48 -6.61 -9.87 -1.16
N LEU A 49 -5.83 -9.12 -0.39
CA LEU A 49 -5.57 -9.38 1.02
C LEU A 49 -6.85 -9.31 1.87
N ALA A 50 -7.74 -8.35 1.58
CA ALA A 50 -9.05 -8.27 2.21
C ALA A 50 -9.91 -9.51 1.95
N LYS A 51 -9.92 -10.04 0.71
CA LYS A 51 -10.60 -11.30 0.38
C LYS A 51 -10.02 -12.50 1.12
N CYS A 52 -8.73 -12.45 1.47
CA CYS A 52 -8.06 -13.47 2.28
C CYS A 52 -8.24 -13.26 3.79
N GLY A 53 -9.02 -12.26 4.23
CA GLY A 53 -9.33 -12.00 5.63
C GLY A 53 -8.42 -11.00 6.35
N ILE A 54 -7.45 -10.39 5.66
CA ILE A 54 -6.62 -9.31 6.23
C ILE A 54 -7.34 -7.99 6.03
N LYS A 55 -7.85 -7.41 7.11
CA LYS A 55 -8.76 -6.25 7.06
C LYS A 55 -8.12 -5.04 6.39
N LEU A 56 -8.94 -4.25 5.69
CA LEU A 56 -8.53 -2.92 5.27
C LEU A 56 -8.31 -2.04 6.52
N CYS A 57 -7.35 -1.12 6.46
CA CYS A 57 -7.09 -0.18 7.55
C CYS A 57 -8.16 0.92 7.58
N ASP A 58 -8.79 1.11 8.74
CA ASP A 58 -9.82 2.13 8.97
C ASP A 58 -9.28 3.55 8.79
N GLY A 59 -7.97 3.73 9.04
CA GLY A 59 -7.25 4.99 8.81
C GLY A 59 -6.90 5.25 7.34
N ASN A 60 -7.25 4.33 6.42
CA ASN A 60 -6.93 4.40 5.00
C ASN A 60 -5.41 4.54 4.73
N ILE A 61 -4.59 3.87 5.57
CA ILE A 61 -3.13 3.83 5.46
C ILE A 61 -2.69 2.66 4.56
N MET A 62 -3.06 2.72 3.27
CA MET A 62 -2.78 1.67 2.30
C MET A 62 -2.32 2.25 0.97
N ALA A 63 -1.53 1.50 0.19
CA ALA A 63 -1.06 1.90 -1.13
C ALA A 63 -2.21 2.07 -2.16
N SER A 64 -3.42 1.58 -1.85
CA SER A 64 -4.63 1.86 -2.62
C SER A 64 -5.05 3.33 -2.51
N ASN A 65 -4.71 4.02 -1.42
CA ASN A 65 -4.82 5.46 -1.25
C ASN A 65 -3.76 6.18 -2.10
N PRO A 66 -4.13 7.07 -3.05
CA PRO A 66 -3.18 7.80 -3.86
C PRO A 66 -2.15 8.62 -3.07
N ALA A 67 -2.51 9.11 -1.89
CA ALA A 67 -1.60 9.88 -1.03
C ALA A 67 -0.43 9.05 -0.47
N LEU A 68 -0.50 7.72 -0.56
CA LEU A 68 0.54 6.80 -0.10
C LEU A 68 1.28 6.12 -1.25
N ARG A 69 1.24 6.72 -2.43
CA ARG A 69 2.03 6.33 -3.61
C ARG A 69 2.89 7.51 -4.04
N LEU A 70 4.03 7.67 -3.38
CA LEU A 70 4.92 8.82 -3.58
C LEU A 70 6.20 8.39 -4.28
N SER A 71 6.78 9.30 -5.07
CA SER A 71 8.16 9.14 -5.53
C SER A 71 9.18 9.65 -4.52
N LEU A 72 10.46 9.30 -4.70
CA LEU A 72 11.55 9.80 -3.85
C LEU A 72 11.63 11.33 -3.79
N ASP A 73 11.17 12.02 -4.83
CA ASP A 73 11.18 13.49 -4.88
C ASP A 73 9.98 14.11 -4.13
N GLU A 74 8.96 13.32 -3.81
CA GLU A 74 7.70 13.75 -3.19
C GLU A 74 7.56 13.28 -1.73
N ALA A 75 8.43 12.37 -1.27
CA ALA A 75 8.38 11.70 0.03
C ALA A 75 9.09 12.47 1.15
#